data_AF-A0A2V8WVQ6-F1
#
_entry.id   AF-A0A2V8WVQ6-F1
#
_cell.length_a   1.000
_cell.length_b   1.000
_cell.length_c   1.000
_cell.angle_alpha   90.00
_cell.angle_beta   90.00
_cell.angle_gamma   90.00
#
_symmetry.space_group_name_H-M   'P 1'
#
loop_
_entity.id
_entity.type
_entity.pdbx_description
1 polymer ?
#
loop_
_entity_poly.entity_id
_entity_poly.type
_entity_poly.pdbx_seq_one_letter_code
_entity_poly.pdbx_strand_id
1 'polypeptide(L)' 'MNKKTLFVALPALVLLLGAVYLWAPSSVPPGQQPLDTLSNANFSEFASAFDADPDVASLVLLLSPT' A
#
# COMPACT_ATOMS: atom_id res chain seq x y z
N MET A 1 31.82 0.85 -21.29
CA MET A 1 30.55 0.07 -21.19
C MET A 1 30.06 -0.25 -22.58
N ASN A 2 29.88 -1.52 -22.90
CA ASN A 2 29.42 -1.92 -24.23
C ASN A 2 27.93 -1.57 -24.35
N LYS A 3 27.51 -0.97 -25.47
CA LYS A 3 26.11 -0.52 -25.66
C LYS A 3 25.08 -1.63 -25.37
N LYS A 4 25.46 -2.88 -25.68
CA LYS A 4 24.68 -4.10 -25.39
C LYS A 4 24.40 -4.32 -23.90
N THR A 5 25.34 -3.98 -23.03
CA THR A 5 25.18 -4.11 -21.58
C THR A 5 24.15 -3.12 -21.04
N LEU A 6 24.09 -1.91 -21.61
CA LEU A 6 23.11 -0.89 -21.22
C LEU A 6 21.68 -1.33 -21.57
N PHE A 7 21.49 -1.93 -22.75
CA PHE A 7 20.18 -2.42 -23.21
C PHE A 7 19.60 -3.54 -22.34
N VAL A 8 20.43 -4.29 -21.61
CA VAL A 8 19.96 -5.34 -20.69
C VAL A 8 19.86 -4.82 -19.27
N ALA A 9 20.85 -4.03 -18.82
CA ALA A 9 20.92 -3.56 -17.44
C ALA A 9 19.77 -2.59 -17.10
N LEU A 10 19.40 -1.69 -18.02
CA LEU A 10 18.36 -0.70 -17.77
C LEU A 10 16.97 -1.32 -17.55
N PRO A 11 16.44 -2.18 -18.44
CA PRO A 11 15.14 -2.82 -18.19
C PRO A 11 15.18 -3.75 -16.98
N ALA A 12 16.30 -4.46 -16.74
CA ALA A 12 16.44 -5.29 -15.55
C ALA A 12 16.32 -4.46 -14.26
N LEU A 13 16.94 -3.27 -14.21
CA LEU A 13 16.83 -2.36 -13.08
C LEU A 13 15.40 -1.85 -12.90
N VAL A 14 14.72 -1.46 -13.98
CA VAL A 14 13.33 -0.99 -13.93
C VAL A 14 12.39 -2.08 -13.41
N LEU A 15 12.54 -3.32 -13.89
CA LEU A 15 11.75 -4.45 -13.40
C LEU A 15 11.99 -4.74 -11.92
N LEU A 16 13.25 -4.65 -11.48
CA LEU A 16 13.61 -4.88 -10.09
C LEU A 16 13.03 -3.79 -9.18
N LEU A 17 13.10 -2.52 -9.60
CA LEU A 17 12.46 -1.41 -8.88
C LEU A 17 10.94 -1.54 -8.85
N GLY A 18 10.31 -1.94 -9.96
CA GLY A 18 8.87 -2.18 -10.02
C GLY A 18 8.43 -3.31 -9.09
N ALA A 19 9.19 -4.41 -9.05
CA ALA A 19 8.94 -5.50 -8.12
C ALA A 19 9.02 -5.03 -6.66
N VAL A 20 10.07 -4.27 -6.30
CA VAL A 20 10.20 -3.71 -4.95
C VAL A 20 9.05 -2.76 -4.63
N TYR A 21 8.66 -1.88 -5.55
CA TYR A 21 7.56 -0.94 -5.32
C TYR A 21 6.22 -1.64 -5.08
N LEU A 22 5.92 -2.70 -5.83
CA LEU A 22 4.67 -3.46 -5.71
C LEU A 22 4.64 -4.41 -4.51
N TRP A 23 5.80 -4.80 -3.97
CA TRP A 23 5.92 -5.71 -2.84
C TRP A 23 6.28 -5.02 -1.53
N ALA A 24 6.69 -3.75 -1.58
CA ALA A 24 7.00 -2.98 -0.39
C ALA A 24 5.72 -2.80 0.44
N PRO A 25 5.71 -3.21 1.72
CA PRO A 25 4.58 -2.95 2.60
C PRO A 25 4.34 -1.43 2.72
N SER A 26 3.09 -1.03 2.96
CA SER A 26 2.74 0.39 3.07
C SER A 26 3.67 1.07 4.08
N SER A 27 4.36 2.12 3.66
CA SER A 27 5.21 2.90 4.55
C SER A 27 4.31 3.70 5.50
N VAL A 28 4.09 3.18 6.69
CA VAL A 28 3.45 3.91 7.79
C VAL A 28 4.53 4.51 8.70
N PRO A 29 4.26 5.66 9.34
CA PRO A 29 5.17 6.24 10.32
C PRO A 29 5.57 5.23 11.40
N PRO A 30 6.80 5.31 11.95
CA PRO A 30 7.24 4.42 13.03
C PRO A 30 6.29 4.45 14.22
N GLY A 31 5.87 3.27 14.69
CA GLY A 31 4.94 3.12 15.81
C GLY A 31 3.45 3.09 15.41
N GLN A 32 3.13 3.27 14.13
CA GLN A 32 1.78 3.11 13.61
C GLN A 32 1.61 1.70 13.02
N GLN A 33 0.44 1.08 13.24
CA GLN A 33 0.10 -0.15 12.53
C GLN A 33 -0.01 0.10 11.02
N PRO A 34 0.38 -0.86 10.17
CA PRO A 34 0.17 -0.77 8.74
C PRO A 34 -1.31 -0.49 8.40
N LEU A 35 -1.55 0.24 7.31
CA LEU A 35 -2.91 0.46 6.84
C LEU A 35 -3.40 -0.81 6.13
N ASP A 36 -4.59 -1.25 6.50
CA ASP A 36 -5.26 -2.35 5.81
C ASP A 36 -6.03 -1.83 4.59
N THR A 37 -5.88 -2.54 3.47
CA THR A 37 -6.70 -2.28 2.30
C THR A 37 -8.12 -2.76 2.55
N LEU A 38 -9.09 -1.85 2.48
CA LEU A 38 -10.51 -2.19 2.62
C LEU A 38 -10.95 -3.05 1.44
N SER A 39 -11.61 -4.17 1.73
CA SER A 39 -12.08 -5.15 0.76
C SER A 39 -13.41 -5.74 1.21
N ASN A 40 -14.12 -6.44 0.32
CA ASN A 40 -15.38 -7.10 0.69
C ASN A 40 -15.19 -8.16 1.79
N ALA A 41 -13.97 -8.69 1.97
CA ALA A 41 -13.69 -9.70 2.99
C ALA A 41 -13.56 -9.13 4.40
N ASN A 42 -13.11 -7.87 4.55
CA ASN A 42 -12.86 -7.24 5.86
C ASN A 42 -13.82 -6.08 6.18
N PHE A 43 -14.68 -5.68 5.22
CA PHE A 43 -15.59 -4.55 5.38
C PHE A 43 -16.55 -4.69 6.57
N SER A 44 -17.11 -5.89 6.79
CA SER A 44 -18.06 -6.11 7.88
C SER A 44 -17.43 -5.93 9.27
N GLU A 45 -16.19 -6.40 9.44
CA GLU A 45 -15.45 -6.27 10.69
C GLU A 45 -15.05 -4.80 10.90
N PHE A 46 -14.56 -4.14 9.84
CA PHE A 46 -14.25 -2.71 9.88
C PHE A 46 -15.46 -1.86 10.29
N ALA A 47 -16.63 -2.08 9.66
CA ALA A 47 -17.84 -1.32 9.98
C ALA A 47 -18.27 -1.54 11.44
N SER A 48 -18.25 -2.79 11.91
CA SER A 48 -18.57 -3.09 13.31
C SER A 48 -17.62 -2.42 14.30
N ALA A 49 -16.32 -2.34 13.99
CA ALA A 49 -15.34 -1.68 14.83
C ALA A 49 -15.48 -0.15 14.79
N PHE A 50 -15.80 0.40 13.61
CA PHE A 50 -16.02 1.83 13.40
C PHE A 50 -17.25 2.34 14.17
N ASP A 51 -18.35 1.57 14.16
CA ASP A 51 -19.62 1.92 14.82
C ASP A 51 -19.64 1.56 16.31
N ALA A 52 -18.60 0.91 16.85
CA ALA A 52 -18.58 0.39 18.21
C ALA A 52 -18.59 1.48 19.30
N ASP A 53 -18.07 2.67 18.99
CA ASP A 53 -17.97 3.78 19.94
C ASP A 53 -18.66 5.04 19.40
N PRO A 54 -19.95 5.25 19.73
CA PRO A 54 -20.74 6.36 19.20
C PRO A 54 -20.32 7.73 19.75
N ASP A 55 -19.52 7.76 20.82
CA ASP A 55 -19.09 9.01 21.47
C ASP A 55 -17.75 9.53 20.91
N VAL A 56 -17.10 8.78 20.01
CA VAL A 56 -15.81 9.13 19.40
C VAL A 56 -16.01 9.53 17.93
N ALA A 57 -15.49 10.70 17.57
CA ALA A 57 -15.50 11.13 16.17
C ALA A 57 -14.47 10.32 15.37
N SER A 58 -14.95 9.36 14.60
CA SER A 58 -14.13 8.52 13.72
C SER A 58 -14.02 9.10 12.30
N LEU A 59 -12.82 9.10 11.72
CA LEU A 59 -12.53 9.65 10.40
C LEU A 59 -12.07 8.54 9.45
N VAL A 60 -12.72 8.42 8.29
CA VAL A 60 -12.31 7.48 7.23
C VAL A 60 -11.73 8.25 6.06
N LEU A 61 -10.46 8.00 5.73
CA LEU A 61 -9.85 8.47 4.49
C LEU A 61 -10.03 7.42 3.40
N LEU A 62 -10.84 7.73 2.39
CA LEU A 62 -10.97 6.92 1.18
C LEU A 62 -10.04 7.48 0.11
N LEU A 63 -8.92 6.78 -0.11
CA LEU A 63 -7.98 7.10 -1.18
C LEU A 63 -8.43 6.39 -2.45
N SER A 64 -8.90 7.14 -3.46
CA SER A 64 -9.13 6.55 -4.78
C SER A 64 -7.79 6.40 -5.52
N PRO A 65 -7.50 5.25 -6.14
CA PRO A 65 -6.35 5.15 -7.04
C PRO A 65 -6.56 6.12 -8.21
N THR A 66 -5.63 7.06 -8.40
CA THR A 66 -5.51 7.87 -9.63
C THR A 66 -4.72 7.14 -10.69
#